data_AF-A0A9N7LKZ9-F1
#
_entry.id   AF-A0A9N7LKZ9-F1
#
_cell.length_a   1.000
_cell.length_b   1.000
_cell.length_c   1.000
_cell.angle_alpha   90.00
_cell.angle_beta   90.00
_cell.angle_gamma   90.00
#
_symmetry.space_group_name_H-M   'P 1'
#
loop_
_entity.id
_entity.type
_entity.pdbx_description
1 polymer ?
#
loop_
_entity_poly.entity_id
_entity_poly.type
_entity_poly.pdbx_seq_one_letter_code
_entity_poly.pdbx_strand_id
1 'polypeptide(L)'
;MDILFQPLRNSLYTSLELMSGFDPERPLSAAETLDFQTYRYFTANGGACPNDPYAGMMQALHDHSIMRAISKFFTSVEVPTVAIMGGHDVPRSAARYLDVVHVARTLTQGGCLVASGGGPGTMEATHLGALLATASDQDVADAVQHLRSWPTLPDTTSVVSQTGEVDTAIVRQLHSWAKPAFEIAQTFTDAGGRSLAVPTWHYGCEPLTPLATHVAKYFQNSLREDMLLSLAANGIIYTQGSGVVD
;
A
#
# COMPACT_ATOMS: atom_id res chain seq x y z
N MET A 1 -7.76 18.89 -19.45
CA MET A 1 -6.89 18.55 -18.31
C MET A 1 -6.63 17.07 -18.44
N ASP A 2 -5.36 16.66 -18.56
CA ASP A 2 -5.04 15.24 -18.72
C ASP A 2 -5.12 14.55 -17.36
N ILE A 3 -5.83 13.43 -17.31
CA ILE A 3 -6.03 12.64 -16.10
C ILE A 3 -4.88 11.64 -16.00
N LEU A 4 -4.21 11.60 -14.84
CA LEU A 4 -3.00 10.80 -14.62
C LEU A 4 -3.28 9.36 -14.18
N PHE A 5 -4.55 9.00 -14.02
CA PHE A 5 -5.02 7.66 -13.65
C PHE A 5 -6.02 7.15 -14.68
N GLN A 6 -6.21 5.84 -14.76
CA GLN A 6 -7.20 5.21 -15.62
C GLN A 6 -8.56 5.12 -14.89
N PRO A 7 -9.60 5.89 -15.24
CA PRO A 7 -10.86 5.90 -14.50
C PRO A 7 -11.70 4.64 -14.69
N LEU A 8 -11.48 3.90 -15.79
CA LEU A 8 -12.21 2.68 -16.09
C LEU A 8 -11.22 1.53 -16.14
N ARG A 9 -11.19 0.75 -15.05
CA ARG A 9 -10.34 -0.44 -14.91
C ARG A 9 -11.17 -1.70 -14.81
N ASN A 10 -10.61 -2.80 -15.29
CA ASN A 10 -11.22 -4.13 -15.22
C ASN A 10 -10.56 -5.04 -14.18
N SER A 11 -9.44 -4.60 -13.60
CA SER A 11 -8.64 -5.30 -12.60
C SER A 11 -8.19 -4.34 -11.51
N LEU A 12 -7.78 -4.91 -10.37
CA LEU A 12 -7.06 -4.17 -9.33
C LEU A 12 -5.69 -3.71 -9.87
N TYR A 13 -5.09 -2.74 -9.19
CA TYR A 13 -3.70 -2.39 -9.44
C TYR A 13 -2.77 -3.49 -8.91
N THR A 14 -1.57 -3.58 -9.47
CA THR A 14 -0.44 -4.17 -8.75
C THR A 14 0.37 -3.06 -8.09
N SER A 15 1.10 -3.35 -7.02
CA SER A 15 1.97 -2.32 -6.42
C SER A 15 3.06 -1.89 -7.39
N LEU A 16 3.61 -2.81 -8.21
CA LEU A 16 4.61 -2.46 -9.23
C LEU A 16 4.04 -1.57 -10.34
N GLU A 17 2.75 -1.70 -10.69
CA GLU A 17 2.09 -0.76 -11.61
C GLU A 17 2.01 0.65 -11.00
N LEU A 18 1.59 0.75 -9.73
CA LEU A 18 1.53 2.03 -9.02
C LEU A 18 2.92 2.65 -8.81
N MET A 19 3.95 1.82 -8.68
CA MET A 19 5.35 2.21 -8.60
C MET A 19 6.01 2.45 -9.98
N SER A 20 5.26 2.35 -11.09
CA SER A 20 5.79 2.60 -12.43
C SER A 20 6.38 4.01 -12.51
N GLY A 21 7.67 4.10 -12.87
CA GLY A 21 8.46 5.35 -12.83
C GLY A 21 9.50 5.39 -11.71
N PHE A 22 9.41 4.51 -10.71
CA PHE A 22 10.43 4.37 -9.67
C PHE A 22 11.72 3.76 -10.24
N ASP A 23 12.85 4.42 -10.01
CA ASP A 23 14.19 3.98 -10.39
C ASP A 23 15.10 4.03 -9.14
N PRO A 24 15.55 2.88 -8.60
CA PRO A 24 16.36 2.81 -7.39
C PRO A 24 17.61 3.70 -7.38
N GLU A 25 18.13 4.04 -8.55
CA GLU A 25 19.35 4.84 -8.73
C GLU A 25 19.07 6.32 -8.97
N ARG A 26 17.79 6.72 -9.12
CA ARG A 26 17.38 8.12 -9.27
C ARG A 26 16.56 8.58 -8.06
N PRO A 27 17.15 9.33 -7.11
CA PRO A 27 16.49 9.71 -5.86
C PRO A 27 15.21 10.55 -5.96
N LEU A 28 14.91 11.12 -7.14
CA LEU A 28 13.69 11.89 -7.38
C LEU A 28 12.59 11.07 -8.07
N SER A 29 12.90 9.84 -8.49
CA SER A 29 11.98 8.96 -9.22
C SER A 29 10.75 8.54 -8.40
N ALA A 30 10.81 8.61 -7.06
CA ALA A 30 9.64 8.42 -6.22
C ALA A 30 8.49 9.39 -6.59
N ALA A 31 8.82 10.63 -6.98
CA ALA A 31 7.81 11.59 -7.44
C ALA A 31 7.31 11.30 -8.86
N GLU A 32 8.02 10.49 -9.64
CA GLU A 32 7.64 10.10 -11.00
C GLU A 32 6.69 8.90 -11.02
N THR A 33 6.47 8.24 -9.88
CA THR A 33 5.57 7.10 -9.78
C THR A 33 4.13 7.46 -10.15
N LEU A 34 3.42 6.53 -10.79
CA LEU A 34 1.98 6.68 -11.06
C LEU A 34 1.22 7.04 -9.77
N ASP A 35 1.58 6.39 -8.66
CA ASP A 35 0.96 6.64 -7.37
C ASP A 35 1.15 8.08 -6.88
N PHE A 36 2.40 8.56 -6.89
CA PHE A 36 2.74 9.90 -6.42
C PHE A 36 2.16 10.98 -7.34
N GLN A 37 2.20 10.79 -8.65
CA GLN A 37 1.61 11.72 -9.61
C GLN A 37 0.09 11.81 -9.45
N THR A 38 -0.58 10.68 -9.17
CA THR A 38 -2.01 10.66 -8.88
C THR A 38 -2.33 11.34 -7.55
N TYR A 39 -1.53 11.12 -6.51
CA TYR A 39 -1.65 11.84 -5.23
C TYR A 39 -1.48 13.35 -5.40
N ARG A 40 -0.47 13.76 -6.19
CA ARG A 40 -0.22 15.17 -6.51
C ARG A 40 -1.40 15.80 -7.26
N TYR A 41 -1.92 15.10 -8.26
CA TYR A 41 -3.14 15.51 -8.97
C TYR A 41 -4.33 15.65 -8.02
N PHE A 42 -4.56 14.64 -7.18
CA PHE A 42 -5.67 14.63 -6.22
C PHE A 42 -5.60 15.84 -5.28
N THR A 43 -4.43 16.08 -4.68
CA THR A 43 -4.20 17.20 -3.76
C THR A 43 -4.42 18.54 -4.45
N ALA A 44 -3.82 18.75 -5.63
CA ALA A 44 -3.91 20.00 -6.37
C ALA A 44 -5.34 20.32 -6.89
N ASN A 45 -6.20 19.31 -7.00
CA ASN A 45 -7.56 19.47 -7.52
C ASN A 45 -8.65 19.51 -6.43
N GLY A 46 -8.29 19.72 -5.16
CA GLY A 46 -9.26 19.82 -4.06
C GLY A 46 -9.55 18.51 -3.33
N GLY A 47 -8.70 17.50 -3.53
CA GLY A 47 -8.76 16.24 -2.81
C GLY A 47 -10.10 15.53 -2.97
N ALA A 48 -10.71 15.15 -1.83
CA ALA A 48 -11.94 14.38 -1.80
C ALA A 48 -13.18 15.17 -2.28
N CYS A 49 -13.09 16.49 -2.36
CA CYS A 49 -14.17 17.35 -2.84
C CYS A 49 -13.62 18.31 -3.91
N PRO A 50 -13.36 17.81 -5.13
CA PRO A 50 -12.77 18.64 -6.17
C PRO A 50 -13.75 19.72 -6.65
N ASN A 51 -13.21 20.92 -6.89
CA ASN A 51 -14.01 22.05 -7.39
C ASN A 51 -14.42 21.87 -8.86
N ASP A 52 -13.64 21.13 -9.64
CA ASP A 52 -13.96 20.77 -11.02
C ASP A 52 -14.89 19.55 -11.06
N PRO A 53 -16.13 19.67 -11.56
CA PRO A 53 -17.06 18.55 -11.68
C PRO A 53 -16.51 17.41 -12.53
N TYR A 54 -15.68 17.71 -13.54
CA TYR A 54 -15.07 16.68 -14.38
C TYR A 54 -14.08 15.83 -13.59
N ALA A 55 -13.20 16.44 -12.80
CA ALA A 55 -12.30 15.73 -11.90
C ALA A 55 -13.08 14.84 -10.91
N GLY A 56 -14.14 15.37 -10.29
CA GLY A 56 -15.00 14.60 -9.38
C GLY A 56 -15.68 13.39 -10.05
N MET A 57 -16.21 13.58 -11.25
CA MET A 57 -16.80 12.49 -12.04
C MET A 57 -15.78 11.38 -12.32
N MET A 58 -14.55 11.74 -12.65
CA MET A 58 -13.51 10.77 -13.01
C MET A 58 -12.96 10.02 -11.79
N GLN A 59 -12.82 10.68 -10.64
CA GLN A 59 -12.52 10.01 -9.37
C GLN A 59 -13.64 9.03 -8.97
N ALA A 60 -14.90 9.42 -9.11
CA ALA A 60 -16.05 8.55 -8.79
C ALA A 60 -16.12 7.34 -9.74
N LEU A 61 -15.87 7.54 -11.03
CA LEU A 61 -15.82 6.47 -12.02
C LEU A 61 -14.69 5.47 -11.72
N HIS A 62 -13.52 6.00 -11.35
CA HIS A 62 -12.38 5.22 -10.89
C HIS A 62 -12.75 4.34 -9.70
N ASP A 63 -13.23 4.94 -8.62
CA ASP A 63 -13.52 4.22 -7.38
C ASP A 63 -14.60 3.15 -7.59
N HIS A 64 -15.62 3.45 -8.41
CA HIS A 64 -16.60 2.45 -8.82
C HIS A 64 -15.97 1.28 -9.60
N SER A 65 -15.02 1.57 -10.50
CA SER A 65 -14.32 0.53 -11.25
C SER A 65 -13.45 -0.37 -10.35
N ILE A 66 -12.81 0.19 -9.32
CA ILE A 66 -12.05 -0.57 -8.31
C ILE A 66 -12.98 -1.45 -7.48
N MET A 67 -14.14 -0.94 -7.07
CA MET A 67 -15.15 -1.74 -6.38
C MET A 67 -15.63 -2.92 -7.24
N ARG A 68 -15.83 -2.74 -8.55
CA ARG A 68 -16.15 -3.86 -9.44
C ARG A 68 -14.99 -4.85 -9.56
N ALA A 69 -13.76 -4.36 -9.63
CA ALA A 69 -12.57 -5.19 -9.72
C ALA A 69 -12.33 -6.01 -8.45
N ILE A 70 -12.62 -5.45 -7.27
CA ILE A 70 -12.47 -6.16 -6.00
C ILE A 70 -13.48 -7.30 -5.87
N SER A 71 -14.74 -7.09 -6.28
CA SER A 71 -15.75 -8.15 -6.30
C SER A 71 -15.32 -9.31 -7.20
N LYS A 72 -14.81 -9.01 -8.40
CA LYS A 72 -14.27 -10.02 -9.32
C LYS A 72 -13.07 -10.76 -8.72
N PHE A 73 -12.18 -10.02 -8.06
CA PHE A 73 -11.02 -10.60 -7.39
C PHE A 73 -11.46 -11.60 -6.31
N PHE A 74 -12.42 -11.25 -5.44
CA PHE A 74 -12.94 -12.18 -4.44
C PHE A 74 -13.65 -13.38 -5.05
N THR A 75 -14.38 -13.22 -6.16
CA THR A 75 -14.94 -14.38 -6.88
C THR A 75 -13.84 -15.30 -7.44
N SER A 76 -12.66 -14.77 -7.75
CA SER A 76 -11.51 -15.56 -8.23
C SER A 76 -10.65 -16.17 -7.11
N VAL A 77 -10.86 -15.75 -5.86
CA VAL A 77 -10.09 -16.19 -4.70
C VAL A 77 -11.02 -17.03 -3.82
N GLU A 78 -11.09 -18.33 -4.09
CA GLU A 78 -11.91 -19.28 -3.34
C GLU A 78 -11.22 -19.73 -2.03
N VAL A 79 -10.59 -18.80 -1.32
CA VAL A 79 -9.92 -19.07 -0.04
C VAL A 79 -10.34 -18.07 1.04
N PRO A 80 -10.28 -18.45 2.33
CA PRO A 80 -10.55 -17.54 3.42
C PRO A 80 -9.66 -16.30 3.37
N THR A 81 -10.25 -15.14 3.62
CA THR A 81 -9.51 -13.88 3.71
C THR A 81 -9.38 -13.47 5.17
N VAL A 82 -8.16 -13.13 5.59
CA VAL A 82 -7.87 -12.66 6.95
C VAL A 82 -7.36 -11.22 6.88
N ALA A 83 -8.10 -10.30 7.50
CA ALA A 83 -7.67 -8.91 7.61
C ALA A 83 -6.71 -8.76 8.80
N ILE A 84 -5.52 -8.21 8.57
CA ILE A 84 -4.59 -7.82 9.63
C ILE A 84 -4.60 -6.30 9.73
N MET A 85 -5.11 -5.79 10.85
CA MET A 85 -5.23 -4.37 11.13
C MET A 85 -4.20 -3.95 12.18
N GLY A 86 -3.55 -2.80 11.95
CA GLY A 86 -2.52 -2.30 12.85
C GLY A 86 -2.01 -0.92 12.49
N GLY A 87 -1.21 -0.36 13.38
CA GLY A 87 -0.71 1.02 13.28
C GLY A 87 0.28 1.23 12.13
N HIS A 88 0.21 2.41 11.51
CA HIS A 88 1.17 2.87 10.52
C HIS A 88 2.52 3.27 11.15
N ASP A 89 2.54 3.63 12.44
CA ASP A 89 3.71 4.12 13.20
C ASP A 89 4.66 3.01 13.71
N VAL A 90 4.66 1.85 13.06
CA VAL A 90 5.53 0.74 13.47
C VAL A 90 6.84 0.76 12.70
N PRO A 91 8.00 0.99 13.37
CA PRO A 91 9.27 0.91 12.68
C PRO A 91 9.55 -0.52 12.19
N ARG A 92 10.19 -0.66 11.02
CA ARG A 92 10.61 -1.97 10.46
C ARG A 92 11.59 -2.73 11.36
N SER A 93 12.23 -2.04 12.30
CA SER A 93 13.12 -2.63 13.32
C SER A 93 12.40 -3.19 14.54
N ALA A 94 11.11 -2.90 14.74
CA ALA A 94 10.38 -3.34 15.92
C ALA A 94 10.10 -4.85 15.89
N ALA A 95 10.12 -5.50 17.06
CA ALA A 95 9.77 -6.93 17.19
C ALA A 95 8.38 -7.22 16.62
N ARG A 96 7.39 -6.37 16.93
CA ARG A 96 6.02 -6.48 16.42
C ARG A 96 5.91 -6.47 14.89
N TYR A 97 6.81 -5.76 14.20
CA TYR A 97 6.85 -5.79 12.73
C TYR A 97 7.17 -7.22 12.26
N LEU A 98 8.19 -7.82 12.86
CA LEU A 98 8.61 -9.18 12.55
C LEU A 98 7.54 -10.21 12.93
N ASP A 99 6.85 -10.04 14.06
CA ASP A 99 5.75 -10.93 14.45
C ASP A 99 4.64 -10.94 13.39
N VAL A 100 4.27 -9.77 12.86
CA VAL A 100 3.26 -9.66 11.79
C VAL A 100 3.73 -10.31 10.50
N VAL A 101 5.02 -10.17 10.12
CA VAL A 101 5.59 -10.87 8.97
C VAL A 101 5.40 -12.38 9.11
N HIS A 102 5.72 -12.95 10.28
CA HIS A 102 5.56 -14.38 10.51
C HIS A 102 4.10 -14.82 10.49
N VAL A 103 3.21 -14.09 11.17
CA VAL A 103 1.77 -14.39 11.19
C VAL A 103 1.20 -14.39 9.78
N ALA A 104 1.47 -13.35 9.00
CA ALA A 104 0.99 -13.25 7.62
C ALA A 104 1.55 -14.37 6.74
N ARG A 105 2.85 -14.67 6.87
CA ARG A 105 3.50 -15.77 6.15
C ARG A 105 2.85 -17.13 6.45
N THR A 106 2.62 -17.43 7.73
CA THR A 106 1.98 -18.68 8.17
C THR A 106 0.53 -18.77 7.68
N LEU A 107 -0.24 -17.68 7.73
CA LEU A 107 -1.61 -17.66 7.20
C LEU A 107 -1.63 -17.93 5.69
N THR A 108 -0.72 -17.31 4.94
CA THR A 108 -0.61 -17.52 3.49
C THR A 108 -0.18 -18.95 3.16
N GLN A 109 0.77 -19.52 3.91
CA GLN A 109 1.14 -20.95 3.79
C GLN A 109 -0.02 -21.89 4.15
N GLY A 110 -0.88 -21.48 5.08
CA GLY A 110 -2.13 -22.17 5.43
C GLY A 110 -3.26 -21.99 4.40
N GLY A 111 -2.99 -21.33 3.27
CA GLY A 111 -3.95 -21.14 2.18
C GLY A 111 -4.88 -19.95 2.35
N CYS A 112 -4.66 -19.06 3.32
CA CYS A 112 -5.46 -17.84 3.48
C CYS A 112 -4.93 -16.70 2.59
N LEU A 113 -5.86 -15.91 2.04
CA LEU A 113 -5.52 -14.59 1.52
C LEU A 113 -5.39 -13.62 2.70
N VAL A 114 -4.28 -12.90 2.80
CA VAL A 114 -4.17 -11.81 3.80
C VAL A 114 -4.49 -10.46 3.17
N ALA A 115 -5.14 -9.59 3.95
CA ALA A 115 -5.50 -8.24 3.53
C ALA A 115 -5.13 -7.20 4.59
N SER A 116 -4.73 -6.01 4.15
CA SER A 116 -4.44 -4.87 5.04
C SER A 116 -4.59 -3.53 4.31
N GLY A 117 -4.35 -2.42 5.02
CA GLY A 117 -4.50 -1.07 4.47
C GLY A 117 -3.43 -0.66 3.45
N GLY A 118 -2.35 -1.43 3.31
CA GLY A 118 -1.30 -1.18 2.31
C GLY A 118 -0.34 -0.02 2.61
N GLY A 119 -0.45 0.62 3.77
CA GLY A 119 0.48 1.65 4.23
C GLY A 119 1.73 1.10 4.94
N PRO A 120 2.50 1.94 5.64
CA PRO A 120 3.70 1.54 6.37
C PRO A 120 3.36 0.72 7.64
N GLY A 121 4.41 0.31 8.36
CA GLY A 121 4.26 -0.35 9.65
C GLY A 121 3.72 -1.77 9.55
N THR A 122 2.75 -2.13 10.40
CA THR A 122 2.21 -3.50 10.41
C THR A 122 1.41 -3.83 9.14
N MET A 123 0.91 -2.80 8.45
CA MET A 123 0.26 -2.98 7.16
C MET A 123 1.29 -3.47 6.12
N GLU A 124 2.45 -2.83 6.04
CA GLU A 124 3.57 -3.26 5.20
C GLU A 124 4.05 -4.67 5.57
N ALA A 125 4.23 -4.95 6.87
CA ALA A 125 4.67 -6.26 7.37
C ALA A 125 3.74 -7.40 6.94
N THR A 126 2.43 -7.14 6.89
CA THR A 126 1.43 -8.11 6.42
C THR A 126 1.71 -8.53 4.98
N HIS A 127 1.98 -7.56 4.12
CA HIS A 127 2.27 -7.82 2.71
C HIS A 127 3.64 -8.47 2.51
N LEU A 128 4.64 -8.10 3.30
CA LEU A 128 5.95 -8.77 3.29
C LEU A 128 5.82 -10.27 3.63
N GLY A 129 5.08 -10.61 4.69
CA GLY A 129 4.89 -12.00 5.09
C GLY A 129 4.21 -12.84 4.01
N ALA A 130 3.18 -12.30 3.37
CA ALA A 130 2.50 -12.97 2.26
C ALA A 130 3.41 -13.16 1.04
N LEU A 131 4.14 -12.10 0.67
CA LEU A 131 5.09 -12.12 -0.45
C LEU A 131 6.17 -13.19 -0.25
N LEU A 132 6.62 -13.40 0.99
CA LEU A 132 7.68 -14.36 1.34
C LEU A 132 7.14 -15.74 1.79
N ALA A 133 5.87 -16.05 1.53
CA ALA A 133 5.24 -17.32 1.91
C ALA A 133 5.99 -18.57 1.42
N THR A 134 6.60 -18.49 0.23
CA THR A 134 7.33 -19.58 -0.42
C THR A 134 8.85 -19.44 -0.30
N ALA A 135 9.35 -18.31 0.21
CA ALA A 135 10.76 -18.03 0.37
C ALA A 135 11.36 -18.85 1.53
N SER A 136 12.69 -19.02 1.55
CA SER A 136 13.38 -19.70 2.66
C SER A 136 13.37 -18.83 3.92
N ASP A 137 13.60 -19.43 5.09
CA ASP A 137 13.72 -18.66 6.34
C ASP A 137 14.91 -17.69 6.32
N GLN A 138 15.97 -18.04 5.58
CA GLN A 138 17.11 -17.14 5.37
C GLN A 138 16.70 -15.93 4.52
N ASP A 139 15.97 -16.14 3.43
CA ASP A 139 15.48 -15.03 2.58
C ASP A 139 14.57 -14.09 3.36
N VAL A 140 13.76 -14.62 4.28
CA VAL A 140 12.90 -13.83 5.17
C VAL A 140 13.74 -12.98 6.12
N ALA A 141 14.76 -13.57 6.74
CA ALA A 141 15.67 -12.85 7.61
C ALA A 141 16.42 -11.74 6.85
N ASP A 142 16.88 -12.03 5.63
CA ASP A 142 17.60 -11.09 4.78
C ASP A 142 16.71 -9.94 4.31
N ALA A 143 15.48 -10.23 3.87
CA ALA A 143 14.51 -9.21 3.45
C ALA A 143 14.13 -8.27 4.62
N VAL A 144 13.89 -8.81 5.81
CA VAL A 144 13.63 -8.00 7.01
C VAL A 144 14.85 -7.15 7.37
N GLN A 145 16.05 -7.72 7.29
CA GLN A 145 17.28 -6.99 7.57
C GLN A 145 17.52 -5.88 6.55
N HIS A 146 17.18 -6.10 5.28
CA HIS A 146 17.26 -5.08 4.24
C HIS A 146 16.33 -3.89 4.51
N LEU A 147 15.08 -4.16 4.90
CA LEU A 147 14.11 -3.12 5.27
C LEU A 147 14.54 -2.32 6.50
N ARG A 148 15.24 -2.94 7.45
CA ARG A 148 15.76 -2.28 8.66
C ARG A 148 16.82 -1.22 8.38
N SER A 149 17.40 -1.17 7.18
CA SER A 149 18.29 -0.08 6.76
C SER A 149 17.60 1.29 6.80
N TRP A 150 16.28 1.31 6.61
CA TRP A 150 15.43 2.50 6.70
C TRP A 150 14.21 2.21 7.57
N PRO A 151 14.37 2.24 8.91
CA PRO A 151 13.38 1.68 9.82
C PRO A 151 12.12 2.53 9.98
N THR A 152 12.23 3.84 9.79
CA THR A 152 11.18 4.82 10.09
C THR A 152 10.79 5.58 8.83
N LEU A 153 9.48 5.74 8.62
CA LEU A 153 8.95 6.60 7.56
C LEU A 153 9.35 8.07 7.86
N PRO A 154 9.94 8.81 6.90
CA PRO A 154 10.16 10.25 7.07
C PRO A 154 8.82 11.01 7.20
N ASP A 155 8.84 12.21 7.78
CA ASP A 155 7.65 13.05 7.76
C ASP A 155 7.33 13.49 6.32
N THR A 156 6.22 12.99 5.80
CA THR A 156 5.74 13.19 4.43
C THR A 156 4.53 14.12 4.36
N THR A 157 4.05 14.66 5.48
CA THR A 157 2.82 15.47 5.55
C THR A 157 2.84 16.66 4.59
N SER A 158 4.02 17.22 4.34
CA SER A 158 4.23 18.41 3.50
C SER A 158 4.88 18.09 2.15
N VAL A 159 4.93 16.81 1.73
CA VAL A 159 5.60 16.40 0.48
C VAL A 159 4.97 17.00 -0.77
N VAL A 160 3.65 17.23 -0.73
CA VAL A 160 2.89 17.92 -1.77
C VAL A 160 2.07 19.05 -1.16
N SER A 161 2.19 20.26 -1.69
CA SER A 161 1.37 21.41 -1.28
C SER A 161 -0.05 21.33 -1.84
N GLN A 162 -0.97 22.14 -1.31
CA GLN A 162 -2.34 22.26 -1.84
C GLN A 162 -2.40 22.73 -3.30
N THR A 163 -1.34 23.36 -3.81
CA THR A 163 -1.23 23.76 -5.22
C THR A 163 -0.54 22.71 -6.10
N GLY A 164 -0.10 21.58 -5.52
CA GLY A 164 0.59 20.50 -6.22
C GLY A 164 2.10 20.70 -6.40
N GLU A 165 2.70 21.67 -5.68
CA GLU A 165 4.15 21.83 -5.61
C GLU A 165 4.75 20.71 -4.76
N VAL A 166 5.94 20.24 -5.13
CA VAL A 166 6.56 19.05 -4.54
C VAL A 166 7.84 19.43 -3.79
N ASP A 167 7.95 19.02 -2.52
CA ASP A 167 9.19 19.14 -1.76
C ASP A 167 10.17 18.02 -2.16
N THR A 168 11.17 18.39 -2.97
CA THR A 168 12.18 17.44 -3.46
C THR A 168 13.08 16.86 -2.38
N ALA A 169 13.25 17.53 -1.23
CA ALA A 169 14.04 16.99 -0.12
C ALA A 169 13.28 15.88 0.59
N ILE A 170 11.96 16.03 0.79
CA ILE A 170 11.11 14.97 1.34
C ILE A 170 11.02 13.81 0.36
N VAL A 171 10.89 14.06 -0.95
CA VAL A 171 10.90 13.02 -1.99
C VAL A 171 12.17 12.16 -1.92
N ARG A 172 13.35 12.75 -1.72
CA ARG A 172 14.61 11.97 -1.59
C ARG A 172 14.62 11.06 -0.36
N GLN A 173 14.06 11.53 0.75
CA GLN A 173 13.94 10.71 1.97
C GLN A 173 12.94 9.58 1.76
N LEU A 174 11.78 9.88 1.18
CA LEU A 174 10.76 8.90 0.83
C LEU A 174 11.31 7.85 -0.14
N HIS A 175 12.06 8.27 -1.16
CA HIS A 175 12.75 7.40 -2.09
C HIS A 175 13.66 6.41 -1.37
N SER A 176 14.50 6.92 -0.48
CA SER A 176 15.46 6.10 0.27
C SER A 176 14.75 5.08 1.16
N TRP A 177 13.63 5.48 1.78
CA TRP A 177 12.79 4.59 2.58
C TRP A 177 12.05 3.54 1.75
N ALA A 178 11.56 3.88 0.55
CA ALA A 178 10.81 2.98 -0.32
C ALA A 178 11.70 1.98 -1.08
N LYS A 179 12.93 2.38 -1.43
CA LYS A 179 13.90 1.60 -2.21
C LYS A 179 14.05 0.13 -1.74
N PRO A 180 14.32 -0.17 -0.45
CA PRO A 180 14.53 -1.57 -0.04
C PRO A 180 13.27 -2.43 -0.22
N ALA A 181 12.08 -1.87 0.04
CA ALA A 181 10.83 -2.60 -0.17
C ALA A 181 10.56 -2.84 -1.67
N PHE A 182 10.91 -1.88 -2.52
CA PHE A 182 10.78 -2.02 -3.97
C PHE A 182 11.70 -3.12 -4.53
N GLU A 183 12.96 -3.17 -4.09
CA GLU A 183 13.92 -4.22 -4.49
C GLU A 183 13.46 -5.63 -4.07
N ILE A 184 12.88 -5.76 -2.87
CA ILE A 184 12.26 -7.01 -2.40
C ILE A 184 11.08 -7.38 -3.30
N ALA A 185 10.18 -6.42 -3.58
CA ALA A 185 9.03 -6.66 -4.44
C ALA A 185 9.45 -7.16 -5.83
N GLN A 186 10.46 -6.54 -6.46
CA GLN A 186 10.99 -6.98 -7.75
C GLN A 186 11.52 -8.42 -7.73
N THR A 187 12.05 -8.86 -6.59
CA THR A 187 12.64 -10.20 -6.45
C THR A 187 11.59 -11.28 -6.24
N PHE A 188 10.56 -11.01 -5.43
CA PHE A 188 9.66 -12.04 -4.91
C PHE A 188 8.23 -12.02 -5.48
N THR A 189 7.81 -10.98 -6.21
CA THR A 189 6.40 -10.82 -6.65
C THR A 189 5.89 -11.99 -7.49
N ASP A 190 6.73 -12.57 -8.34
CA ASP A 190 6.30 -13.65 -9.25
C ASP A 190 6.25 -15.04 -8.58
N ALA A 191 6.98 -15.23 -7.48
CA ALA A 191 7.09 -16.51 -6.78
C ALA A 191 6.34 -16.55 -5.43
N GLY A 192 5.96 -15.36 -4.93
CA GLY A 192 5.37 -15.17 -3.62
C GLY A 192 3.88 -15.48 -3.51
N GLY A 193 3.37 -15.34 -2.28
CA GLY A 193 1.94 -15.45 -2.01
C GLY A 193 1.17 -14.19 -2.38
N ARG A 194 -0.14 -14.35 -2.61
CA ARG A 194 -1.05 -13.23 -2.91
C ARG A 194 -1.46 -12.51 -1.63
N SER A 195 -1.58 -11.19 -1.72
CA SER A 195 -2.15 -10.32 -0.68
C SER A 195 -2.90 -9.14 -1.28
N LEU A 196 -3.87 -8.60 -0.53
CA LEU A 196 -4.73 -7.49 -0.94
C LEU A 196 -4.51 -6.26 -0.06
N ALA A 197 -4.02 -5.17 -0.65
CA ALA A 197 -3.91 -3.87 -0.03
C ALA A 197 -5.13 -3.00 -0.36
N VAL A 198 -5.65 -2.25 0.62
CA VAL A 198 -6.77 -1.30 0.45
C VAL A 198 -6.38 0.12 0.91
N PRO A 199 -5.47 0.80 0.18
CA PRO A 199 -5.02 2.16 0.51
C PRO A 199 -5.95 3.24 -0.09
N THR A 200 -5.65 4.49 0.22
CA THR A 200 -6.33 5.64 -0.38
C THR A 200 -5.35 6.77 -0.70
N TRP A 201 -5.64 7.57 -1.74
CA TRP A 201 -4.91 8.84 -1.97
C TRP A 201 -5.31 9.95 -0.99
N HIS A 202 -6.40 9.77 -0.23
CA HIS A 202 -6.79 10.70 0.84
C HIS A 202 -5.71 10.83 1.91
N TYR A 203 -5.11 9.70 2.30
CA TYR A 203 -3.93 9.65 3.16
C TYR A 203 -2.65 9.52 2.34
N GLY A 204 -2.52 10.24 1.21
CA GLY A 204 -1.38 10.05 0.30
C GLY A 204 -0.02 10.47 0.88
N CYS A 205 0.02 11.07 2.07
CA CYS A 205 1.24 11.18 2.86
C CYS A 205 1.70 9.82 3.44
N GLU A 206 0.79 8.86 3.67
CA GLU A 206 1.13 7.47 3.94
C GLU A 206 1.41 6.75 2.60
N PRO A 207 2.69 6.46 2.28
CA PRO A 207 3.01 5.84 1.00
C PRO A 207 2.50 4.40 0.93
N LEU A 208 2.14 3.98 -0.29
CA LEU A 208 1.84 2.59 -0.60
C LEU A 208 3.09 1.73 -0.39
N THR A 209 2.92 0.57 0.25
CA THR A 209 3.95 -0.48 0.23
C THR A 209 4.06 -1.15 -1.16
N PRO A 210 5.27 -1.31 -1.72
CA PRO A 210 5.48 -2.03 -2.97
C PRO A 210 5.27 -3.55 -2.85
N LEU A 211 5.07 -4.06 -1.63
CA LEU A 211 5.08 -5.49 -1.32
C LEU A 211 3.74 -6.19 -1.55
N ALA A 212 2.66 -5.44 -1.78
CA ALA A 212 1.33 -6.03 -2.01
C ALA A 212 1.16 -6.48 -3.48
N THR A 213 0.62 -7.67 -3.70
CA THR A 213 0.40 -8.18 -5.06
C THR A 213 -0.81 -7.54 -5.75
N HIS A 214 -1.86 -7.22 -4.98
CA HIS A 214 -3.10 -6.64 -5.48
C HIS A 214 -3.45 -5.42 -4.63
N VAL A 215 -3.83 -4.32 -5.28
CA VAL A 215 -4.10 -3.03 -4.61
C VAL A 215 -5.44 -2.48 -5.08
N ALA A 216 -6.37 -2.33 -4.14
CA ALA A 216 -7.62 -1.61 -4.30
C ALA A 216 -7.44 -0.18 -3.75
N LYS A 217 -6.81 0.68 -4.54
CA LYS A 217 -6.56 2.07 -4.15
C LYS A 217 -7.77 2.95 -4.48
N TYR A 218 -8.24 3.74 -3.53
CA TYR A 218 -9.42 4.61 -3.70
C TYR A 218 -9.06 6.09 -3.56
N PHE A 219 -9.82 6.97 -4.21
CA PHE A 219 -9.79 8.40 -3.91
C PHE A 219 -10.54 8.72 -2.62
N GLN A 220 -11.73 8.14 -2.45
CA GLN A 220 -12.59 8.39 -1.30
C GLN A 220 -12.25 7.47 -0.12
N ASN A 221 -11.95 8.06 1.03
CA ASN A 221 -11.71 7.30 2.25
C ASN A 221 -12.95 6.52 2.71
N SER A 222 -14.16 7.06 2.51
CA SER A 222 -15.40 6.40 2.91
C SER A 222 -15.58 5.02 2.26
N LEU A 223 -15.23 4.88 0.98
CA LEU A 223 -15.27 3.60 0.28
C LEU A 223 -14.17 2.65 0.79
N ARG A 224 -12.99 3.20 1.11
CA ARG A 224 -11.89 2.42 1.71
C ARG A 224 -12.28 1.85 3.08
N GLU A 225 -12.92 2.63 3.95
CA GLU A 225 -13.37 2.15 5.27
C GLU A 225 -14.44 1.07 5.15
N ASP A 226 -15.43 1.27 4.27
CA ASP A 226 -16.49 0.27 4.02
C ASP A 226 -15.91 -1.06 3.52
N MET A 227 -14.91 -0.98 2.64
CA MET A 227 -14.20 -2.17 2.15
C MET A 227 -13.41 -2.88 3.26
N LEU A 228 -12.71 -2.15 4.13
CA LEU A 228 -11.99 -2.76 5.25
C LEU A 228 -12.91 -3.45 6.26
N LEU A 229 -14.09 -2.88 6.51
CA LEU A 229 -15.13 -3.52 7.31
C LEU A 229 -15.72 -4.77 6.63
N SER A 230 -15.80 -4.76 5.31
CA SER A 230 -16.24 -5.95 4.56
C SER A 230 -15.20 -7.07 4.59
N LEU A 231 -13.90 -6.74 4.55
CA LEU A 231 -12.81 -7.72 4.70
C LEU A 231 -12.81 -8.40 6.06
N ALA A 232 -13.20 -7.65 7.08
CA ALA A 232 -13.31 -8.11 8.45
C ALA A 232 -14.34 -9.24 8.68
N ALA A 233 -15.30 -9.43 7.77
CA ALA A 233 -16.36 -10.42 7.90
C ALA A 233 -15.85 -11.88 7.94
N ASN A 234 -14.65 -12.14 7.39
CA ASN A 234 -14.04 -13.47 7.37
C ASN A 234 -12.98 -13.70 8.46
N GLY A 235 -12.70 -12.67 9.28
CA GLY A 235 -11.75 -12.71 10.39
C GLY A 235 -10.84 -11.48 10.42
N ILE A 236 -10.65 -10.91 11.62
CA ILE A 236 -9.73 -9.79 11.87
C ILE A 236 -8.70 -10.19 12.92
N ILE A 237 -7.44 -9.90 12.65
CA ILE A 237 -6.38 -9.87 13.64
C ILE A 237 -6.04 -8.40 13.91
N TYR A 238 -6.21 -7.98 15.17
CA TYR A 238 -5.76 -6.67 15.62
C TYR A 238 -4.38 -6.78 16.23
N THR A 239 -3.48 -5.93 15.77
CA THR A 239 -2.19 -5.69 16.41
C THR A 239 -2.32 -4.47 17.33
N GLN A 240 -1.58 -4.47 18.43
CA GLN A 240 -1.64 -3.37 19.39
C GLN A 240 -1.19 -2.06 18.74
N GLY A 241 -2.03 -1.02 18.81
CA GLY A 241 -1.69 0.33 18.38
C GLY A 241 -0.70 1.00 19.33
N SER A 242 -0.25 2.21 18.98
CA SER A 242 0.56 3.11 19.81
C SER A 242 -0.23 3.65 21.02
N GLY A 243 -0.71 2.74 21.88
CA GLY A 243 -1.15 3.04 23.23
C GLY A 243 -0.08 2.55 24.19
N VAL A 244 0.55 3.48 24.91
CA VAL A 244 1.34 3.15 26.11
C VAL A 244 0.38 2.45 27.07
N VAL A 245 0.64 1.17 27.34
CA VAL A 245 0.04 0.50 28.49
C VAL A 245 1.02 0.75 29.62
N ASP A 246 0.73 1.78 30.41
CA ASP A 246 1.25 1.90 31.78
C ASP A 246 0.55 0.86 32.68
#